data_AF-A0A3D5G808-F1
#
_entry.id   AF-A0A3D5G808-F1
#
_cell.length_a   1.000
_cell.length_b   1.000
_cell.length_c   1.000
_cell.angle_alpha   90.00
_cell.angle_beta   90.00
_cell.angle_gamma   90.00
#
_symmetry.space_group_name_H-M   'P 1'
#
loop_
_entity.id
_entity.type
_entity.pdbx_description
1 polymer ?
#
loop_
_entity_poly.entity_id
_entity_poly.type
_entity_poly.pdbx_seq_one_letter_code
_entity_poly.pdbx_strand_id
1 'polypeptide(L)'
;MYAVQKDIWHLKGLDKTIVEQLLRWSNNLFNVGTYESRQQYFKNQIAVKYPDLYKITKANENYGLLYSQVAQQSLKSVAESFTSFRALEKLANQGEIHQKPRLPKYRTKGGMYPVSYPGQALKVIGNKVRLPL
;
A
#
# COMPACT_ATOMS: atom_id res chain seq x y z
N MET A 1 -11.30 9.38 24.45
CA MET A 1 -11.44 10.16 23.21
C MET A 1 -10.05 10.68 22.84
N TYR A 2 -9.35 10.05 21.89
CA TYR A 2 -8.02 10.53 21.49
C TYR A 2 -8.21 11.70 20.53
N ALA A 3 -7.83 12.91 20.95
CA ALA A 3 -7.77 14.05 20.04
C ALA A 3 -6.64 13.77 19.02
N VAL A 4 -7.01 13.57 17.75
CA VAL A 4 -6.03 13.47 16.66
C VAL A 4 -5.79 14.89 16.16
N GLN A 5 -4.60 15.42 16.41
CA GLN A 5 -4.17 16.67 15.80
C GLN A 5 -3.87 16.43 14.31
N LYS A 6 -4.50 17.20 13.44
CA LYS A 6 -4.27 17.17 11.99
C LYS A 6 -3.55 18.45 11.58
N ASP A 7 -2.25 18.34 11.36
CA ASP A 7 -1.49 19.44 10.77
C ASP A 7 -1.49 19.28 9.25
N ILE A 8 -1.97 20.30 8.54
CA ILE A 8 -2.03 20.32 7.06
C ILE A 8 -0.87 21.15 6.54
N TRP A 9 -0.01 20.52 5.75
CA TRP A 9 1.19 21.13 5.21
C TRP A 9 0.98 21.44 3.73
N HIS A 10 1.09 22.71 3.35
CA HIS A 10 1.02 23.14 1.95
C HIS A 10 2.41 23.16 1.33
N LEU A 11 2.85 22.00 0.83
CA LEU A 11 4.17 21.85 0.21
C LEU A 11 4.25 22.64 -1.10
N LYS A 12 5.42 23.23 -1.35
CA LYS A 12 5.76 24.00 -2.56
C LYS A 12 7.15 23.62 -3.06
N GLY A 13 7.42 23.91 -4.33
CA GLY A 13 8.74 23.69 -4.92
C GLY A 13 9.22 22.24 -4.79
N LEU A 14 10.48 22.07 -4.41
CA LEU A 14 11.16 20.78 -4.34
C LEU A 14 10.49 19.80 -3.37
N ASP A 15 10.02 20.27 -2.20
CA ASP A 15 9.39 19.40 -1.19
C ASP A 15 8.13 18.73 -1.73
N LYS A 16 7.33 19.48 -2.49
CA LYS A 16 6.14 18.95 -3.16
C LYS A 16 6.53 17.87 -4.16
N THR A 17 7.53 18.14 -5.00
CA THR A 17 8.01 17.19 -6.02
C THR A 17 8.52 15.89 -5.39
N ILE A 18 9.30 15.99 -4.30
CA ILE A 18 9.81 14.82 -3.57
C ILE A 18 8.65 13.98 -3.03
N VAL A 19 7.68 14.60 -2.37
CA VAL A 19 6.54 13.87 -1.79
C VAL A 19 5.68 13.24 -2.89
N GLU A 20 5.39 13.97 -3.97
CA GLU A 20 4.66 13.39 -5.11
C GLU A 20 5.40 12.18 -5.72
N GLN A 21 6.73 12.23 -5.79
CA GLN A 21 7.52 11.12 -6.29
C GLN A 21 7.44 9.88 -5.38
N LEU A 22 7.51 10.07 -4.06
CA LEU A 22 7.30 8.98 -3.08
C LEU A 22 5.91 8.35 -3.24
N LEU A 23 4.86 9.16 -3.39
CA LEU A 23 3.49 8.68 -3.58
C LEU A 23 3.33 7.90 -4.90
N ARG A 24 4.07 8.27 -5.95
CA ARG A 24 4.09 7.54 -7.24
C ARG A 24 4.83 6.21 -7.12
N TRP A 25 5.98 6.16 -6.45
CA TRP A 25 6.69 4.89 -6.19
C TRP A 25 5.85 3.94 -5.33
N SER A 26 5.16 4.47 -4.32
CA SER A 26 4.22 3.68 -3.50
C SER A 26 3.05 3.14 -4.34
N ASN A 27 2.51 3.94 -5.27
CA ASN A 27 1.49 3.48 -6.22
C ASN A 27 2.00 2.36 -7.15
N ASN A 28 3.23 2.48 -7.63
CA ASN A 28 3.85 1.44 -8.44
C ASN A 28 4.06 0.15 -7.65
N LEU A 29 4.58 0.23 -6.41
CA LEU A 29 4.76 -0.92 -5.53
C LEU A 29 3.42 -1.59 -5.19
N PHE A 30 2.36 -0.80 -4.96
CA PHE A 30 1.00 -1.33 -4.79
C PHE A 30 0.56 -2.14 -6.02
N ASN A 31 0.84 -1.65 -7.22
CA ASN A 31 0.52 -2.35 -8.46
C ASN A 31 1.35 -3.62 -8.65
N VAL A 32 2.63 -3.62 -8.28
CA VAL A 32 3.48 -4.82 -8.26
C VAL A 32 2.90 -5.85 -7.30
N GLY A 33 2.58 -5.46 -6.06
CA GLY A 33 1.96 -6.37 -5.09
C GLY A 33 0.61 -6.91 -5.58
N THR A 34 -0.19 -6.06 -6.23
CA THR A 34 -1.47 -6.47 -6.83
C THR A 34 -1.25 -7.47 -7.96
N TYR A 35 -0.25 -7.26 -8.81
CA TYR A 35 0.09 -8.18 -9.89
C TYR A 35 0.41 -9.57 -9.33
N GLU A 36 1.37 -9.66 -8.40
CA GLU A 36 1.79 -10.92 -7.78
C GLU A 36 0.62 -11.63 -7.10
N SER A 37 -0.22 -10.87 -6.38
CA SER A 37 -1.40 -11.43 -5.71
C SER A 37 -2.43 -11.97 -6.70
N ARG A 38 -2.65 -11.30 -7.84
CA ARG A 38 -3.54 -11.78 -8.91
C ARG A 38 -2.99 -13.03 -9.60
N GLN A 39 -1.69 -13.07 -9.89
CA GLN A 39 -1.06 -14.25 -10.51
C GLN A 39 -1.26 -15.49 -9.66
N GLN A 40 -1.00 -15.38 -8.36
CA GLN A 40 -1.24 -16.48 -7.42
C GLN A 40 -2.72 -16.84 -7.34
N TYR A 41 -3.59 -15.86 -7.17
CA TYR A 41 -5.04 -16.09 -7.12
C TYR A 41 -5.56 -16.83 -8.37
N PHE A 42 -5.15 -16.45 -9.57
CA PHE A 42 -5.58 -17.15 -10.79
C PHE A 42 -5.02 -18.57 -10.90
N LYS A 43 -3.83 -18.81 -10.34
CA LYS A 43 -3.20 -20.14 -10.37
C LYS A 43 -3.83 -21.12 -9.39
N ASN A 44 -4.12 -20.70 -8.16
CA ASN A 44 -4.50 -21.62 -7.08
C ASN A 44 -5.63 -21.12 -6.17
N GLN A 45 -6.26 -19.98 -6.51
CA GLN A 45 -7.35 -19.38 -5.73
C GLN A 45 -6.93 -19.02 -4.29
N ILE A 46 -5.66 -18.67 -4.07
CA ILE A 46 -5.14 -18.27 -2.75
C ILE A 46 -4.94 -16.75 -2.68
N ALA A 47 -5.34 -16.15 -1.56
CA ALA A 47 -4.89 -14.80 -1.20
C ALA A 47 -3.48 -14.87 -0.64
N VAL A 48 -2.54 -14.22 -1.33
CA VAL A 48 -1.14 -14.15 -0.88
C VAL A 48 -1.08 -13.40 0.45
N LYS A 49 -0.46 -14.02 1.45
CA LYS A 49 -0.25 -13.38 2.75
C LYS A 49 0.88 -12.37 2.66
N TYR A 50 0.80 -11.33 3.47
CA TYR A 50 1.79 -10.26 3.53
C TYR A 50 3.27 -10.77 3.59
N PRO A 51 3.64 -11.74 4.46
CA PRO A 51 5.04 -12.17 4.55
C PRO A 51 5.59 -12.74 3.24
N ASP A 52 4.75 -13.45 2.48
CA ASP A 52 5.14 -14.04 1.20
C ASP A 52 5.17 -12.97 0.10
N LEU A 53 4.19 -12.07 0.10
CA LEU A 53 4.18 -10.92 -0.81
C LEU A 53 5.41 -10.04 -0.62
N TYR A 54 5.82 -9.83 0.63
CA TYR A 54 7.06 -9.12 0.97
C TYR A 54 8.29 -9.82 0.39
N LYS A 55 8.43 -11.13 0.57
CA LYS A 55 9.59 -11.89 0.01
C LYS A 55 9.69 -11.74 -1.50
N ILE A 56 8.56 -11.84 -2.20
CA ILE A 56 8.48 -11.71 -3.67
C ILE A 56 8.87 -10.30 -4.11
N THR A 57 8.35 -9.28 -3.44
CA THR A 57 8.48 -7.89 -3.87
C THR A 57 9.73 -7.17 -3.35
N LYS A 58 10.48 -7.79 -2.41
CA LYS A 58 11.70 -7.20 -1.81
C LYS A 58 12.77 -6.83 -2.84
N ALA A 59 12.89 -7.60 -3.93
CA ALA A 59 13.85 -7.34 -4.99
C ALA A 59 13.37 -6.29 -6.01
N ASN A 60 12.13 -5.80 -5.90
CA ASN A 60 11.59 -4.81 -6.82
C ASN A 60 12.19 -3.42 -6.58
N GLU A 61 12.51 -2.70 -7.65
CA GLU A 61 13.08 -1.34 -7.59
C GLU A 61 12.23 -0.38 -6.74
N ASN A 62 10.89 -0.45 -6.84
CA ASN A 62 10.01 0.47 -6.11
C ASN A 62 10.02 0.20 -4.60
N TYR A 63 10.39 -1.02 -4.19
CA TYR A 63 10.60 -1.32 -2.78
C TYR A 63 11.87 -0.62 -2.27
N GLY A 64 12.96 -0.66 -3.04
CA GLY A 64 14.23 -0.03 -2.66
C GLY A 64 14.22 1.49 -2.71
N LEU A 65 13.30 2.10 -3.47
CA LEU A 65 13.12 3.56 -3.57
C LEU A 65 12.32 4.16 -2.40
N LEU A 66 11.76 3.32 -1.53
CA LEU A 66 10.95 3.74 -0.39
C LEU A 66 11.62 3.30 0.91
N TYR A 67 11.41 4.09 1.96
CA TYR A 67 11.71 3.64 3.31
C TYR A 67 11.01 2.30 3.60
N SER A 68 11.76 1.32 4.10
CA SER A 68 11.31 -0.08 4.19
C SER A 68 9.94 -0.26 4.85
N GLN A 69 9.62 0.50 5.90
CA GLN A 69 8.32 0.41 6.59
C GLN A 69 7.17 0.97 5.74
N VAL A 70 7.42 2.00 4.93
CA VAL A 70 6.45 2.56 3.97
C VAL A 70 6.15 1.56 2.87
N ALA A 71 7.20 0.94 2.32
CA ALA A 71 7.08 -0.10 1.31
C ALA A 71 6.24 -1.28 1.84
N GLN A 72 6.57 -1.76 3.04
CA GLN A 72 5.82 -2.83 3.71
C GLN A 72 4.36 -2.47 3.96
N GLN A 73 4.04 -1.22 4.34
CA GLN A 73 2.66 -0.80 4.58
C GLN A 73 1.82 -0.83 3.29
N SER A 74 2.43 -0.47 2.16
CA SER A 74 1.78 -0.55 0.84
C SER A 74 1.44 -2.01 0.50
N LEU A 75 2.36 -2.94 0.75
CA LEU A 75 2.17 -4.38 0.51
C LEU A 75 1.17 -5.03 1.47
N LYS A 76 1.16 -4.61 2.75
CA LYS A 76 0.14 -5.04 3.72
C LYS A 76 -1.26 -4.68 3.23
N SER A 77 -1.45 -3.44 2.76
CA SER A 77 -2.73 -2.96 2.24
C SER A 77 -3.23 -3.80 1.06
N VAL A 78 -2.31 -4.23 0.18
CA VAL A 78 -2.62 -5.19 -0.90
C VAL A 78 -3.06 -6.54 -0.31
N ALA A 79 -2.24 -7.14 0.56
CA ALA A 79 -2.52 -8.46 1.14
C ALA A 79 -3.86 -8.48 1.92
N GLU A 80 -4.17 -7.41 2.65
CA GLU A 80 -5.45 -7.23 3.36
C GLU A 80 -6.62 -7.15 2.37
N SER A 81 -6.46 -6.42 1.27
CA SER A 81 -7.48 -6.33 0.22
C SER A 81 -7.80 -7.68 -0.40
N PHE A 82 -6.78 -8.51 -0.67
CA PHE A 82 -6.98 -9.88 -1.19
C PHE A 82 -7.56 -10.82 -0.14
N THR A 83 -7.13 -10.69 1.12
CA THR A 83 -7.68 -11.47 2.23
C THR A 83 -9.17 -11.20 2.40
N SER A 84 -9.57 -9.93 2.42
CA SER A 84 -10.96 -9.50 2.49
C SER A 84 -11.76 -9.98 1.29
N PHE A 85 -11.21 -9.83 0.08
CA PHE A 85 -11.84 -10.34 -1.14
C PHE A 85 -12.14 -11.85 -1.06
N ARG A 86 -11.16 -12.67 -0.64
CA ARG A 86 -11.37 -14.13 -0.52
C ARG A 86 -12.39 -14.50 0.55
N ALA A 87 -12.39 -13.79 1.68
CA ALA A 87 -13.39 -14.01 2.72
C ALA A 87 -14.80 -13.72 2.19
N LEU A 88 -15.00 -12.58 1.53
CA LEU A 88 -16.28 -12.23 0.91
C LEU A 88 -16.67 -13.21 -0.20
N GLU A 89 -15.72 -13.66 -1.01
CA GLU A 89 -15.99 -14.60 -2.11
C GLU A 89 -16.46 -15.95 -1.59
N LYS A 90 -15.89 -16.42 -0.48
CA LYS A 90 -16.36 -17.63 0.19
C LYS A 90 -17.82 -17.47 0.66
N LEU A 91 -18.16 -16.36 1.32
CA LEU A 91 -19.52 -16.08 1.77
C LEU A 91 -20.51 -15.99 0.59
N ALA A 92 -20.10 -15.36 -0.52
CA ALA A 92 -20.93 -15.28 -1.72
C ALA A 92 -21.18 -16.66 -2.34
N ASN A 93 -20.16 -17.52 -2.38
CA ASN A 93 -20.29 -18.90 -2.88
C ASN A 93 -21.17 -19.77 -1.97
N GLN A 94 -21.27 -19.44 -0.68
CA GLN A 94 -22.18 -20.09 0.28
C GLN A 94 -23.61 -19.53 0.22
N GLY A 95 -23.85 -18.45 -0.54
CA GLY A 95 -25.14 -17.77 -0.61
C GLY A 95 -25.45 -16.89 0.62
N GLU A 96 -24.48 -16.68 1.51
CA GLU A 96 -24.65 -15.86 2.72
C GLU A 96 -24.70 -14.35 2.40
N ILE A 97 -24.15 -13.95 1.25
CA ILE A 97 -24.25 -12.58 0.73
C ILE A 97 -24.72 -12.59 -0.72
N HIS A 98 -25.55 -11.63 -1.09
CA HIS A 98 -26.05 -11.46 -2.46
C HIS A 98 -25.08 -10.67 -3.34
N GLN A 99 -24.16 -9.90 -2.75
CA GLN A 99 -23.21 -9.10 -3.49
C GLN A 99 -22.04 -9.98 -3.98
N LYS A 100 -21.79 -9.97 -5.28
CA LYS A 100 -20.60 -10.61 -5.86
C LYS A 100 -19.35 -9.75 -5.62
N PRO A 101 -18.37 -10.22 -4.82
CA PRO A 101 -17.14 -9.47 -4.56
C PRO A 101 -16.33 -9.33 -5.84
N ARG A 102 -15.58 -8.22 -5.94
CA ARG A 102 -14.74 -7.94 -7.10
C ARG A 102 -13.29 -8.11 -6.71
N LEU A 103 -12.54 -8.80 -7.57
CA LEU A 103 -11.10 -8.96 -7.41
C LEU A 103 -10.41 -7.59 -7.29
N PRO A 104 -9.48 -7.38 -6.34
CA PRO A 104 -8.77 -6.12 -6.21
C PRO A 104 -8.11 -5.68 -7.52
N LYS A 105 -8.26 -4.40 -7.84
CA LYS A 105 -7.82 -3.81 -9.11
C LYS A 105 -6.51 -3.07 -8.93
N TYR A 106 -5.77 -2.96 -10.03
CA TYR A 106 -4.64 -2.04 -10.12
C TYR A 106 -5.10 -0.59 -9.88
N ARG A 107 -4.21 0.18 -9.30
CA ARG A 107 -4.29 1.64 -9.24
C ARG A 107 -3.93 2.23 -10.61
N THR A 108 -4.43 3.43 -10.87
CA THR A 108 -4.11 4.20 -12.09
C THR A 108 -2.60 4.37 -12.24
N LYS A 109 -2.07 4.08 -13.44
CA LYS A 109 -0.65 4.30 -13.76
C LYS A 109 -0.33 5.79 -13.65
N GLY A 110 0.79 6.13 -13.00
CA GLY A 110 1.14 7.51 -12.71
C GLY A 110 0.23 8.19 -11.67
N GLY A 111 -0.68 7.43 -11.03
CA GLY A 111 -1.41 7.89 -9.86
C GLY A 111 -0.51 7.98 -8.63
N MET A 112 -1.10 8.49 -7.55
CA MET A 112 -0.46 8.59 -6.24
C MET A 112 -1.14 7.64 -5.26
N TYR A 113 -0.37 6.99 -4.39
CA TYR A 113 -0.88 6.18 -3.30
C TYR A 113 -0.29 6.70 -1.98
N PRO A 114 -1.12 6.86 -0.93
CA PRO A 114 -0.65 7.45 0.33
C PRO A 114 0.45 6.61 0.97
N VAL A 115 1.47 7.30 1.46
CA VAL A 115 2.52 6.72 2.29
C VAL A 115 2.23 6.98 3.76
N SER A 116 2.60 6.05 4.64
CA SER A 116 2.45 6.20 6.08
C SER A 116 3.77 5.89 6.76
N TYR A 117 4.27 6.86 7.53
CA TYR A 117 5.47 6.73 8.34
C TYR A 117 5.06 6.58 9.80
N PRO A 118 5.61 5.59 10.52
CA PRO A 118 5.41 5.53 11.96
C PRO A 118 6.16 6.68 12.64
N GLY A 119 5.63 7.13 13.78
CA GLY A 119 6.18 8.28 14.50
C GLY A 119 7.68 8.14 14.81
N GLN A 120 8.16 6.93 15.13
CA GLN A 120 9.59 6.71 15.41
C GLN A 120 10.52 6.94 14.21
N ALA A 121 10.00 6.88 12.98
CA ALA A 121 10.78 7.10 11.77
C ALA A 121 10.85 8.60 11.41
N LEU A 122 9.98 9.43 12.00
CA LEU A 122 9.89 10.86 11.74
C LEU A 122 10.69 11.64 12.78
N LYS A 123 11.35 12.72 12.33
CA LYS A 123 12.00 13.67 13.23
C LYS A 123 11.49 15.08 12.96
N VAL A 124 10.93 15.72 13.97
CA VAL A 124 10.53 17.14 13.92
C VAL A 124 11.76 17.98 14.29
N ILE A 125 12.12 18.93 13.43
CA ILE A 125 13.24 19.85 13.64
C ILE A 125 12.70 21.26 13.41
N GLY A 126 12.38 21.97 14.50
CA GLY A 126 11.68 23.26 14.43
C GLY A 126 10.31 23.10 13.76
N ASN A 127 10.09 23.84 12.67
CA ASN A 127 8.86 23.78 11.86
C ASN A 127 8.96 22.81 10.67
N LYS A 128 9.94 21.89 10.65
CA LYS A 128 10.17 20.94 9.56
C LYS A 128 10.05 19.50 10.04
N VAL A 129 9.61 18.62 9.16
CA VAL A 129 9.63 17.16 9.36
C VAL A 129 10.67 16.56 8.44
N ARG A 130 11.61 15.82 9.02
CA ARG A 130 12.56 15.00 8.26
C ARG A 130 11.93 13.65 7.96
N LEU A 131 11.75 13.36 6.68
CA LEU A 131 11.35 12.05 6.18
C LEU A 131 12.60 11.19 5.93
N PRO A 132 12.62 9.93 6.38
CA PRO A 132 13.56 8.96 5.86
C PRO A 132 13.13 8.58 4.44
N LEU A 133 14.09 8.67 3.52
CA LEU A 133 13.94 8.23 2.14
C LEU A 133 14.53 6.82 2.02
#